data_AF-A0A382AK70-F1
#
_entry.id   AF-A0A382AK70-F1
#
_cell.length_a   1.000
_cell.length_b   1.000
_cell.length_c   1.000
_cell.angle_alpha   90.00
_cell.angle_beta   90.00
_cell.angle_gamma   90.00
#
_symmetry.space_group_name_H-M   'P 1'
#
loop_
_entity.id
_entity.type
_entity.pdbx_description
1 polymer ?
#
loop_
_entity_poly.entity_id
_entity_poly.type
_entity_poly.pdbx_seq_one_letter_code
_entity_poly.pdbx_strand_id
1 'polypeptide(L)'
;MSNEISFVHPEVSKKDRELFGFDEGDEHTIGHAVNSTTGDWMMCHLMHFAGVFPSVSAARKNGWNTPIPSGFSEFIVGKRKKKVFILNKIA
;
A
#
# COMPACT_ATOMS: atom_id res chain seq x y z
N MET A 1 -3.37 -18.48 -2.58
CA MET A 1 -2.69 -17.18 -2.46
C MET A 1 -3.73 -16.17 -2.06
N SER A 2 -3.59 -15.56 -0.89
CA SER A 2 -4.55 -14.61 -0.35
C SER A 2 -4.73 -13.44 -1.33
N ASN A 3 -5.97 -13.10 -1.66
CA ASN A 3 -6.30 -11.97 -2.54
C ASN A 3 -6.22 -10.63 -1.81
N GLU A 4 -5.60 -10.60 -0.64
CA GLU A 4 -5.58 -9.47 0.27
C GLU A 4 -4.11 -9.16 0.56
N ILE A 5 -3.77 -7.88 0.49
CA ILE A 5 -2.46 -7.36 0.86
C ILE A 5 -2.64 -6.07 1.63
N SER A 6 -1.84 -5.90 2.66
CA SER A 6 -1.90 -4.79 3.59
C SER A 6 -0.58 -4.04 3.56
N PHE A 7 -0.62 -2.71 3.64
CA PHE A 7 0.54 -1.83 3.60
C PHE A 7 0.49 -0.84 4.76
N VAL A 8 1.64 -0.60 5.39
CA VAL A 8 1.76 0.34 6.50
C VAL A 8 2.87 1.34 6.22
N HIS A 9 2.58 2.62 6.42
CA HIS A 9 3.58 3.67 6.35
C HIS A 9 4.56 3.54 7.55
N PRO A 10 5.88 3.64 7.32
CA PRO A 10 6.90 3.38 8.35
C PRO A 10 6.80 4.29 9.57
N GLU A 11 6.28 5.51 9.40
CA GLU A 11 6.08 6.48 10.51
C GLU A 11 4.79 6.24 11.33
N VAL A 12 3.92 5.30 10.96
CA VAL A 12 2.72 4.99 11.76
C VAL A 12 3.13 4.37 13.08
N SER A 13 2.58 4.85 14.20
CA SER A 13 2.97 4.40 15.54
C SER A 13 2.60 2.93 15.78
N LYS A 14 3.35 2.24 16.67
CA LYS A 14 3.04 0.85 17.04
C LYS A 14 1.62 0.70 17.61
N LYS A 15 1.17 1.68 18.40
CA LYS A 15 -0.18 1.73 18.98
C LYS A 15 -1.26 1.73 17.90
N ASP A 16 -1.08 2.49 16.83
CA ASP A 16 -2.04 2.53 15.73
C ASP A 16 -1.99 1.24 14.90
N ARG A 17 -0.81 0.65 14.70
CA ARG A 17 -0.68 -0.65 14.02
C ARG A 17 -1.42 -1.75 14.79
N GLU A 18 -1.26 -1.79 16.10
CA GLU A 18 -1.97 -2.73 16.98
C GLU A 18 -3.49 -2.48 16.93
N LEU A 19 -3.93 -1.22 17.04
CA LEU A 19 -5.36 -0.87 17.02
C LEU A 19 -6.06 -1.31 15.72
N PHE A 20 -5.38 -1.21 14.59
CA PHE A 20 -5.91 -1.62 13.28
C PHE A 20 -5.58 -3.08 12.91
N GLY A 21 -4.96 -3.85 13.81
CA GLY A 21 -4.67 -5.28 13.59
C GLY A 21 -3.56 -5.55 12.57
N PHE A 22 -2.69 -4.58 12.28
CA PHE A 22 -1.56 -4.74 11.37
C PHE A 22 -0.32 -5.41 12.03
N ASP A 23 -0.34 -5.61 13.35
CA ASP A 23 0.73 -6.30 14.13
C ASP A 23 0.48 -7.81 14.30
N GLU A 24 -0.74 -8.30 14.02
CA GLU A 24 -1.16 -9.70 14.24
C GLU A 24 -1.20 -10.57 12.96
N GLY A 25 -0.94 -9.98 11.79
CA GLY A 25 -1.02 -10.64 10.48
C GLY A 25 0.33 -11.08 9.90
N ASP A 26 0.29 -11.93 8.86
CA ASP A 26 1.46 -12.30 8.06
C ASP A 26 2.22 -11.05 7.61
N GLU A 27 3.42 -10.88 8.16
CA GLU A 27 4.33 -9.74 8.02
C GLU A 27 4.58 -9.37 6.55
N HIS A 28 3.70 -8.57 5.95
CA HIS A 28 3.88 -8.09 4.59
C HIS A 28 3.74 -6.57 4.57
N THR A 29 4.91 -5.94 4.54
CA THR A 29 5.18 -4.58 4.04
C THR A 29 4.93 -3.37 4.93
N ILE A 30 5.68 -3.32 6.02
CA ILE A 30 6.15 -2.05 6.59
C ILE A 30 7.25 -1.49 5.66
N GLY A 31 7.03 -0.32 5.05
CA GLY A 31 8.12 0.44 4.40
C GLY A 31 8.52 0.09 2.97
N HIS A 32 7.83 -0.83 2.26
CA HIS A 32 8.25 -1.23 0.90
C HIS A 32 7.79 -0.30 -0.25
N ALA A 33 6.92 0.68 0.00
CA ALA A 33 6.36 1.52 -1.06
C ALA A 33 7.13 2.81 -1.36
N VAL A 34 8.22 3.06 -0.63
CA VAL A 34 9.08 4.21 -0.90
C VAL A 34 9.89 3.90 -2.14
N ASN A 35 9.79 4.74 -3.17
CA ASN A 35 10.73 4.68 -4.28
C ASN A 35 12.14 4.96 -3.74
N SER A 36 13.03 3.97 -3.75
CA SER A 36 14.41 4.11 -3.28
C SER A 36 15.20 5.20 -4.00
N THR A 37 14.75 5.64 -5.18
CA THR A 37 15.40 6.69 -5.99
C THR A 37 14.81 8.08 -5.76
N THR A 38 13.51 8.20 -5.44
CA THR A 38 12.86 9.51 -5.30
C THR A 38 12.35 9.81 -3.88
N GLY A 39 12.32 8.83 -2.99
CA GLY A 39 11.74 8.97 -1.64
C GLY A 39 10.21 9.08 -1.62
N ASP A 40 9.54 9.00 -2.78
CA ASP A 40 8.12 9.29 -2.86
C ASP A 40 7.26 8.08 -2.44
N TRP A 41 6.39 8.31 -1.46
CA TRP A 41 5.34 7.37 -1.03
C TRP A 41 4.10 7.53 -1.93
N MET A 42 4.07 6.80 -3.05
CA MET A 42 3.04 6.94 -4.10
C MET A 42 2.29 5.63 -4.37
N MET A 43 1.01 5.76 -4.76
CA MET A 43 0.11 4.63 -5.02
C MET A 43 0.63 3.69 -6.13
N CYS A 44 1.31 4.21 -7.13
CA CYS A 44 1.84 3.39 -8.23
C CYS A 44 2.88 2.34 -7.79
N HIS A 45 3.66 2.64 -6.75
CA HIS A 45 4.61 1.68 -6.17
C HIS A 45 3.89 0.60 -5.39
N LEU A 46 2.89 0.97 -4.57
CA LEU A 46 2.03 0.03 -3.85
C LEU A 46 1.29 -0.92 -4.79
N MET A 47 0.70 -0.40 -5.87
CA MET A 47 -0.06 -1.23 -6.80
C MET A 47 0.83 -2.18 -7.61
N HIS A 48 2.06 -1.78 -7.91
CA HIS A 48 3.04 -2.70 -8.49
C HIS A 48 3.46 -3.78 -7.50
N PHE A 49 3.80 -3.41 -6.26
CA PHE A 49 4.21 -4.36 -5.22
C PHE A 49 3.08 -5.33 -4.85
N ALA A 50 1.84 -4.84 -4.82
CA ALA A 50 0.64 -5.65 -4.69
C ALA A 50 0.43 -6.61 -5.86
N GLY A 51 1.26 -6.61 -6.90
CA GLY A 51 1.09 -7.45 -8.08
C GLY A 51 -0.18 -7.13 -8.86
N VAL A 52 -0.78 -5.95 -8.66
CA VAL A 52 -1.92 -5.48 -9.44
C VAL A 52 -1.46 -5.08 -10.84
N PHE A 53 -0.28 -4.45 -10.93
CA PHE A 53 0.34 -4.09 -12.20
C PHE A 53 1.72 -4.73 -12.36
N PRO A 54 2.11 -5.09 -13.60
CA PRO A 54 3.39 -5.72 -13.88
C PRO A 54 4.59 -4.76 -13.70
N SER A 55 4.35 -3.45 -13.66
CA SER A 55 5.38 -2.44 -13.41
C SER A 55 4.78 -1.15 -12.85
N VAL A 56 5.62 -0.33 -12.21
CA VAL A 56 5.25 1.03 -11.75
C VAL A 56 4.78 1.88 -12.91
N SER A 57 5.45 1.82 -14.07
CA SER A 57 5.06 2.56 -15.27
C SER A 57 3.66 2.18 -15.75
N ALA A 58 3.30 0.89 -15.68
CA ALA A 58 1.93 0.45 -15.98
C ALA A 58 0.93 1.02 -14.96
N ALA A 59 1.24 0.99 -13.66
CA ALA A 59 0.39 1.59 -12.64
C ALA A 59 0.18 3.10 -12.88
N ARG A 60 1.25 3.84 -13.19
CA ARG A 60 1.20 5.28 -13.50
C ARG A 60 0.32 5.57 -14.72
N LYS A 61 0.49 4.82 -15.81
CA LYS A 61 -0.35 4.93 -17.02
C LYS A 61 -1.83 4.66 -16.75
N ASN A 62 -2.14 3.84 -15.77
CA ASN A 62 -3.51 3.53 -15.34
C ASN A 62 -4.05 4.50 -14.27
N GLY A 63 -3.42 5.66 -14.08
CA GLY A 63 -3.93 6.71 -13.19
C GLY A 63 -3.52 6.59 -11.72
N TRP A 64 -2.69 5.60 -11.36
CA TRP A 64 -2.22 5.43 -9.97
C TRP A 64 -0.97 6.27 -9.65
N ASN A 65 -0.63 7.24 -10.49
CA ASN A 65 0.45 8.18 -10.22
C ASN A 65 0.00 9.29 -9.26
N THR A 66 -0.52 8.90 -8.10
CA THR A 66 -1.09 9.81 -7.10
C THR A 66 -0.41 9.58 -5.74
N PRO A 67 -0.39 10.61 -4.88
CA PRO A 67 -0.01 10.40 -3.49
C PRO A 67 -0.96 9.41 -2.81
N ILE A 68 -0.45 8.75 -1.78
CA ILE A 68 -1.25 7.83 -0.96
C ILE A 68 -2.11 8.68 -0.01
N PRO A 69 -3.44 8.46 0.07
CA PRO A 69 -4.29 9.19 0.99
C PRO A 69 -3.82 9.03 2.45
N SER A 70 -4.04 10.05 3.28
CA SER A 70 -3.74 9.99 4.71
C SER A 70 -4.70 9.05 5.45
N GLY A 71 -4.23 8.43 6.54
CA GLY A 71 -5.04 7.52 7.34
C GLY A 71 -5.27 6.16 6.68
N PHE A 72 -6.41 5.51 6.98
CA PHE A 72 -6.75 4.19 6.46
C PHE A 72 -7.45 4.29 5.09
N SER A 73 -7.08 3.43 4.15
CA SER A 73 -7.70 3.33 2.84
C SER A 73 -7.82 1.87 2.40
N GLU A 74 -8.95 1.53 1.80
CA GLU A 74 -9.21 0.22 1.20
C GLU A 74 -9.45 0.38 -0.30
N PHE A 75 -8.79 -0.46 -1.10
CA PHE A 75 -8.95 -0.51 -2.54
C PHE A 75 -9.23 -1.95 -2.99
N ILE A 76 -10.23 -2.13 -3.85
CA ILE A 76 -10.50 -3.40 -4.52
C ILE A 76 -10.17 -3.23 -6.00
N VAL A 77 -9.10 -3.86 -6.46
CA VAL A 77 -8.54 -3.59 -7.79
C VAL A 77 -8.53 -4.84 -8.68
N GLY A 78 -8.87 -4.63 -9.95
CA GLY A 78 -8.80 -5.63 -11.01
C GLY A 78 -9.91 -6.68 -10.96
N LYS A 79 -9.94 -7.55 -11.99
CA LYS A 79 -10.98 -8.58 -12.15
C LYS A 79 -10.94 -9.67 -11.07
N ARG A 80 -9.75 -9.90 -10.49
CA ARG A 80 -9.56 -10.85 -9.39
C ARG A 80 -9.98 -10.29 -8.01
N LYS A 81 -10.51 -9.05 -7.98
CA LYS A 81 -10.94 -8.34 -6.77
C LYS A 81 -9.86 -8.37 -5.68
N LYS A 82 -8.62 -8.02 -6.06
CA LYS A 82 -7.52 -7.98 -5.11
C LYS A 82 -7.77 -6.83 -4.14
N LYS A 83 -7.81 -7.12 -2.84
CA LYS A 83 -7.97 -6.11 -1.79
C LYS A 83 -6.61 -5.60 -1.39
N VAL A 84 -6.49 -4.29 -1.34
CA VAL A 84 -5.29 -3.56 -0.93
C VAL A 84 -5.70 -2.65 0.21
N PHE A 85 -5.22 -2.95 1.41
CA PHE A 85 -5.41 -2.15 2.59
C PHE A 85 -4.16 -1.29 2.83
N ILE A 86 -4.35 -0.02 3.14
CA ILE A 86 -3.24 0.91 3.34
C ILE A 86 -3.50 1.70 4.61
N LEU A 87 -2.58 1.65 5.56
CA LEU A 87 -2.54 2.52 6.72
C LEU A 87 -1.41 3.53 6.55
N ASN A 88 -1.77 4.74 6.15
CA ASN A 88 -0.86 5.86 5.98
C ASN A 88 -0.88 6.76 7.22
N LYS A 89 0.15 7.60 7.37
CA LYS A 89 0.16 8.61 8.43
C LYS A 89 -1.04 9.56 8.30
N ILE A 90 -1.55 9.96 9.44
CA ILE A 90 -2.51 11.07 9.54
C ILE A 90 -1.66 12.33 9.64
N ALA A 91 -1.87 13.28 8.73
CA ALA A 91 -1.19 14.58 8.75
C ALA A 91 -1.72 15.45 9.91
#